data_AF-A0A3B9P968-F1
#
_entry.id   AF-A0A3B9P968-F1
#
_cell.length_a   1.000
_cell.length_b   1.000
_cell.length_c   1.000
_cell.angle_alpha   90.00
_cell.angle_beta   90.00
_cell.angle_gamma   90.00
#
_symmetry.space_group_name_H-M   'P 1'
#
loop_
_entity.id
_entity.type
_entity.pdbx_description
1 polymer ?
#
loop_
_entity_poly.entity_id
_entity_poly.type
_entity_poly.pdbx_seq_one_letter_code
_entity_poly.pdbx_strand_id
1 'polypeptide(L)'
;MIRGDALALPFQKHSFDLVAVITSLEFIALPDQAHVEAMRVSRQGLILGVINKFSLLGWRYRKKGGSIWGQARLFSPGELINMLKPIVPKNSRIKYRTTLFPLIPGASKLP
;
A
#
# COMPACT_ATOMS: atom_id res chain seq x y z
N MET A 1 -12.48 4.05 -18.46
CA MET A 1 -12.03 4.37 -17.08
C MET A 1 -13.26 4.68 -16.23
N ILE A 2 -13.28 4.24 -14.97
CA ILE A 2 -14.39 4.47 -14.04
C ILE A 2 -13.89 5.46 -12.97
N ARG A 3 -14.68 6.48 -12.64
CA ARG A 3 -14.43 7.35 -11.48
C ARG A 3 -14.83 6.60 -10.21
N GLY A 4 -13.94 6.50 -9.24
CA GLY A 4 -14.21 5.82 -7.96
C GLY A 4 -13.39 6.41 -6.83
N ASP A 5 -13.91 6.27 -5.61
CA ASP A 5 -13.21 6.58 -4.37
C ASP A 5 -12.70 5.27 -3.75
N ALA A 6 -11.45 5.23 -3.32
CA ALA A 6 -10.89 4.05 -2.65
C ALA A 6 -11.59 3.73 -1.32
N LEU A 7 -12.30 4.71 -0.74
CA LEU A 7 -13.11 4.52 0.47
C LEU A 7 -14.47 3.85 0.20
N ALA A 8 -14.92 3.85 -1.07
CA ALA A 8 -16.19 3.29 -1.52
C ALA A 8 -16.09 2.92 -3.01
N LEU A 9 -15.50 1.75 -3.30
CA LEU A 9 -15.27 1.29 -4.65
C LEU A 9 -16.61 0.92 -5.31
N PRO A 10 -16.89 1.38 -6.54
CA PRO A 10 -18.18 1.19 -7.22
C PRO A 10 -18.33 -0.21 -7.84
N PHE A 11 -17.92 -1.24 -7.10
CA PHE A 11 -17.94 -2.63 -7.50
C PHE A 11 -18.62 -3.47 -6.44
N GLN A 12 -19.22 -4.58 -6.84
CA GLN A 12 -19.82 -5.52 -5.90
C GLN A 12 -18.73 -6.27 -5.11
N LYS A 13 -19.16 -6.96 -4.06
CA LYS A 13 -18.26 -7.82 -3.27
C LYS A 13 -17.74 -8.95 -4.17
N HIS A 14 -16.46 -9.27 -4.06
CA HIS A 14 -15.78 -10.33 -4.82
C HIS A 14 -15.85 -10.17 -6.36
N SER A 15 -15.97 -8.95 -6.88
CA SER A 15 -15.98 -8.69 -8.32
C SER A 15 -14.64 -8.94 -9.01
N PHE A 16 -13.52 -8.98 -8.27
CA PHE A 16 -12.19 -9.21 -8.81
C PHE A 16 -11.49 -10.34 -8.09
N ASP A 17 -10.70 -11.15 -8.80
CA ASP A 17 -9.87 -12.17 -8.17
C ASP A 17 -8.79 -11.56 -7.28
N LEU A 18 -8.06 -10.58 -7.82
CA LEU A 18 -7.00 -9.86 -7.13
C LEU A 18 -7.20 -8.36 -7.28
N VAL A 19 -6.90 -7.62 -6.21
CA VAL A 19 -6.88 -6.16 -6.21
C VAL A 19 -5.46 -5.70 -5.93
N ALA A 20 -4.97 -4.70 -6.66
CA ALA A 20 -3.66 -4.10 -6.45
C ALA A 20 -3.82 -2.63 -6.07
N VAL A 21 -3.18 -2.23 -4.98
CA VAL A 21 -3.07 -0.82 -4.55
C VAL A 21 -1.59 -0.47 -4.54
N ILE A 22 -1.16 0.34 -5.51
CA ILE A 22 0.26 0.63 -5.76
C ILE A 22 0.48 2.14 -5.63
N THR A 23 1.22 2.56 -4.61
CA THR A 23 1.60 3.95 -4.32
C THR A 23 0.42 4.92 -4.22
N SER A 24 -0.79 4.41 -4.02
CA SER A 24 -2.00 5.21 -3.82
C SER A 24 -2.32 5.43 -2.35
N LEU A 25 -2.00 4.45 -1.49
CA LEU A 25 -2.39 4.44 -0.09
C LEU A 25 -1.80 5.62 0.69
N GLU A 26 -0.63 6.08 0.27
CA GLU A 26 0.11 7.21 0.83
C GLU A 26 -0.70 8.51 0.79
N PHE A 27 -1.71 8.60 -0.07
CA PHE A 27 -2.51 9.80 -0.29
C PHE A 27 -3.97 9.63 0.11
N ILE A 28 -4.36 8.47 0.64
CA ILE A 28 -5.73 8.19 1.08
C ILE A 28 -5.87 8.64 2.54
N ALA A 29 -6.90 9.44 2.82
CA ALA A 29 -7.17 9.98 4.15
C ALA A 29 -7.44 8.88 5.19
N LEU A 30 -8.21 7.85 4.82
CA LEU A 30 -8.60 6.73 5.69
C LEU A 30 -8.07 5.40 5.11
N PRO A 31 -6.76 5.12 5.25
CA PRO A 31 -6.14 3.96 4.61
C PRO A 31 -6.69 2.62 5.12
N ASP A 32 -7.10 2.55 6.40
CA ASP A 32 -7.75 1.36 6.96
C ASP A 32 -9.06 1.02 6.24
N GLN A 33 -9.90 2.04 5.97
CA GLN A 33 -11.14 1.86 5.23
C GLN A 33 -10.87 1.46 3.77
N ALA A 34 -9.86 2.04 3.12
CA ALA A 34 -9.49 1.63 1.78
C ALA A 34 -9.01 0.17 1.71
N HIS A 35 -8.34 -0.34 2.74
CA HIS A 35 -8.01 -1.76 2.83
C HIS A 35 -9.26 -2.65 2.96
N VAL A 36 -10.22 -2.25 3.80
CA VAL A 36 -11.50 -2.96 3.93
C VAL A 36 -12.20 -3.03 2.58
N GLU A 37 -12.25 -1.91 1.86
CA GLU A 37 -12.97 -1.81 0.61
C GLU A 37 -12.28 -2.58 -0.53
N ALA A 38 -10.95 -2.50 -0.60
CA ALA A 38 -10.17 -3.31 -1.52
C ALA A 38 -10.33 -4.81 -1.24
N MET A 39 -10.35 -5.22 0.04
CA MET A 39 -10.63 -6.60 0.42
C MET A 39 -12.05 -7.03 0.07
N ARG A 40 -13.05 -6.16 0.24
CA ARG A 40 -14.46 -6.43 -0.08
C ARG A 40 -14.62 -6.79 -1.55
N VAL A 41 -14.02 -6.04 -2.46
CA VAL A 41 -14.15 -6.28 -3.91
C VAL A 41 -13.24 -7.42 -4.39
N SER A 42 -12.22 -7.81 -3.60
CA SER A 42 -11.33 -8.93 -3.90
C SER A 42 -11.94 -10.29 -3.51
N ARG A 43 -11.70 -11.33 -4.32
CA ARG A 43 -12.13 -12.71 -4.06
C ARG A 43 -11.00 -13.54 -3.45
N GLN A 44 -9.78 -13.39 -3.95
CA GLN A 44 -8.64 -14.24 -3.58
C GLN A 44 -7.58 -13.50 -2.78
N GLY A 45 -7.36 -12.21 -3.04
CA GLY A 45 -6.38 -11.46 -2.28
C GLY A 45 -6.07 -10.05 -2.76
N LEU A 46 -5.15 -9.44 -2.02
CA LEU A 46 -4.72 -8.06 -2.16
C LEU A 46 -3.21 -8.00 -2.37
N ILE A 47 -2.77 -7.16 -3.31
CA ILE A 47 -1.37 -6.80 -3.54
C ILE A 47 -1.20 -5.34 -3.13
N LEU A 48 -0.28 -5.08 -2.20
CA LEU A 48 0.07 -3.74 -1.79
C LEU A 48 1.47 -3.40 -2.24
N GLY A 49 1.59 -2.37 -3.08
CA GLY A 49 2.85 -1.70 -3.38
C GLY A 49 2.87 -0.38 -2.63
N VAL A 50 3.74 -0.24 -1.64
CA VAL A 50 3.91 1.02 -0.90
C VAL A 50 5.35 1.46 -0.87
N ILE A 51 5.55 2.75 -0.63
CA ILE A 51 6.86 3.31 -0.35
C ILE A 51 7.20 3.07 1.13
N ASN A 52 8.15 2.17 1.35
CA ASN A 52 8.65 1.89 2.69
C ASN A 52 9.32 3.13 3.30
N LYS A 53 8.80 3.62 4.43
CA LYS A 53 9.35 4.79 5.14
C LYS A 53 10.82 4.61 5.60
N PHE A 54 11.29 3.37 5.73
CA PHE A 54 12.68 3.05 6.08
C PHE A 54 13.58 2.76 4.86
N SER A 55 13.06 2.87 3.64
CA SER A 55 13.87 2.75 2.43
C SER A 55 14.60 4.06 2.13
N LEU A 56 15.72 3.96 1.40
CA LEU A 56 16.45 5.09 0.86
C LEU A 56 15.54 6.00 0.01
N LEU A 57 14.61 5.41 -0.75
CA LEU A 57 13.63 6.16 -1.53
C LEU A 57 12.64 6.91 -0.64
N GLY A 58 12.11 6.25 0.40
CA GLY A 58 11.22 6.87 1.38
C GLY A 58 11.89 8.04 2.09
N TRP A 59 13.17 7.89 2.47
CA TRP A 59 13.95 8.99 3.05
C TRP A 59 14.14 10.15 2.08
N ARG A 60 14.46 9.88 0.81
CA ARG A 60 14.57 10.91 -0.23
C ARG A 60 13.25 11.66 -0.44
N TYR A 61 12.11 10.98 -0.48
CA TYR A 61 10.81 11.63 -0.63
C TYR A 61 10.42 12.46 0.59
N ARG A 62 10.69 11.97 1.81
CA ARG A 62 10.52 12.76 3.03
C ARG A 62 11.37 14.02 3.03
N LYS A 63 12.63 13.92 2.60
CA LYS A 63 13.54 15.07 2.50
C LYS A 63 13.15 16.04 1.37
N LYS A 64 12.67 15.53 0.24
CA LYS A 64 12.22 16.34 -0.91
C LYS A 64 11.02 17.21 -0.55
N GLY A 65 10.08 16.69 0.26
CA GLY A 65 8.89 17.42 0.65
C GLY A 65 8.04 17.87 -0.55
N GLY A 66 7.46 19.08 -0.44
CA GLY A 66 6.60 19.67 -1.47
C GLY A 66 5.12 19.28 -1.35
N SER A 67 4.30 19.77 -2.27
CA SER A 67 2.83 19.61 -2.24
C SER A 67 2.37 18.15 -2.25
N ILE A 68 3.11 17.28 -2.93
CA ILE A 68 2.77 15.86 -3.07
C ILE A 68 3.40 15.06 -1.92
N TRP A 69 4.74 14.97 -1.87
CA TRP A 69 5.42 14.09 -0.92
C TRP A 69 5.42 14.60 0.53
N GLY A 70 5.19 15.90 0.74
CA GLY A 70 5.02 16.47 2.08
C GLY A 70 3.73 16.00 2.76
N GLN A 71 2.69 15.70 1.99
CA GLN A 71 1.39 15.24 2.48
C GLN A 71 1.28 13.71 2.50
N ALA A 72 2.20 13.00 1.84
CA ALA A 72 2.21 11.54 1.75
C ALA A 72 2.47 10.87 3.10
N ARG A 73 1.59 9.94 3.50
CA ARG A 73 1.80 9.02 4.62
C ARG A 73 2.57 7.79 4.13
N LEU A 74 3.89 7.82 4.28
CA LEU A 74 4.71 6.62 4.03
C LEU A 74 4.51 5.57 5.13
N PHE A 75 4.50 4.29 4.75
CA PHE A 75 4.24 3.17 5.66
C PHE A 75 5.49 2.29 5.84
N SER A 76 5.61 1.63 6.98
CA SER A 76 6.50 0.48 7.16
C SER A 76 5.74 -0.83 6.92
N PRO A 77 6.44 -1.94 6.63
CA PRO A 77 5.80 -3.25 6.55
C PRO A 77 5.05 -3.64 7.81
N GLY A 78 5.60 -3.33 8.99
CA GLY A 78 4.97 -3.63 10.28
C GLY A 78 3.64 -2.91 10.49
N GLU A 79 3.57 -1.62 10.11
CA GLU A 79 2.31 -0.86 10.14
C GLU A 79 1.26 -1.48 9.23
N LEU A 80 1.62 -1.77 7.96
CA LEU A 80 0.70 -2.39 7.02
C LEU A 80 0.19 -3.75 7.50
N ILE A 81 1.08 -4.58 8.04
CA ILE A 81 0.70 -5.88 8.60
C ILE A 81 -0.30 -5.69 9.75
N ASN A 82 -0.06 -4.73 10.63
CA ASN A 82 -0.95 -4.47 11.76
C ASN A 82 -2.31 -3.90 11.32
N MET A 83 -2.35 -3.09 10.26
CA MET A 83 -3.58 -2.59 9.65
C MET A 83 -4.38 -3.71 8.97
N LEU A 84 -3.70 -4.66 8.31
CA LEU A 84 -4.35 -5.75 7.58
C LEU A 84 -4.84 -6.88 8.50
N LYS A 85 -4.12 -7.20 9.58
CA LYS A 85 -4.46 -8.28 10.53
C LYS A 85 -5.94 -8.32 10.95
N PRO A 86 -6.60 -7.20 11.34
CA PRO A 86 -8.01 -7.25 11.74
C PRO A 86 -8.99 -7.43 10.58
N ILE A 87 -8.57 -7.20 9.33
CA ILE A 87 -9.44 -7.18 8.14
C ILE A 87 -9.35 -8.49 7.36
N VAL A 88 -8.17 -9.11 7.31
CA VAL A 88 -7.97 -10.35 6.56
C VAL A 88 -8.56 -11.56 7.30
N PRO A 89 -9.10 -12.55 6.57
CA PRO A 89 -9.50 -13.82 7.18
C PRO A 89 -8.38 -14.45 8.02
N LYS A 90 -8.73 -15.11 9.13
CA LYS A 90 -7.75 -15.70 10.08
C LYS A 90 -6.73 -16.65 9.43
N ASN A 91 -7.12 -17.30 8.33
CA ASN A 91 -6.27 -18.27 7.60
C ASN A 91 -5.52 -17.64 6.41
N SER A 92 -5.56 -16.32 6.25
CA SER A 92 -4.88 -15.64 5.15
C SER A 92 -3.36 -15.62 5.34
N ARG A 93 -2.61 -15.87 4.27
CA ARG A 93 -1.16 -15.81 4.26
C ARG A 93 -0.67 -14.42 3.84
N ILE A 94 -0.06 -13.70 4.77
CA ILE A 94 0.61 -12.42 4.46
C ILE A 94 2.08 -12.71 4.12
N LYS A 95 2.50 -12.40 2.88
CA LYS A 95 3.90 -12.38 2.48
C LYS A 95 4.28 -10.94 2.13
N TYR A 96 5.46 -10.51 2.57
CA TYR A 96 6.00 -9.23 2.16
C TYR A 96 7.49 -9.34 1.83
N ARG A 97 7.95 -8.44 0.96
CA ARG A 97 9.35 -8.20 0.64
C ARG A 97 9.56 -6.70 0.58
N THR A 98 10.78 -6.29 0.86
CA THR A 98 11.19 -4.89 0.87
C THR A 98 12.50 -4.76 0.11
N THR A 99 12.70 -3.59 -0.49
CA THR A 99 13.89 -3.26 -1.28
C THR A 99 14.33 -1.84 -0.98
N LEU A 100 15.46 -1.43 -1.56
CA LEU A 100 16.04 -0.09 -1.42
C LEU A 100 16.39 0.26 0.03
N PHE A 101 16.89 -0.71 0.79
CA PHE A 101 17.41 -0.45 2.13
C PHE A 101 18.72 0.35 2.07
N PRO A 102 18.95 1.24 3.04
CA PRO A 102 20.14 2.11 3.05
C PRO A 102 21.47 1.35 3.18
N LEU A 103 21.47 0.07 3.55
CA LEU A 103 22.66 -0.69 3.96
C LEU A 103 22.92 -1.99 3.16
N ILE A 104 22.22 -2.24 2.05
CA ILE A 104 22.49 -3.41 1.19
C ILE A 104 23.27 -2.94 -0.05
N PRO A 105 24.55 -3.32 -0.23
CA PRO A 105 25.29 -3.08 -1.47
C PRO A 105 24.60 -3.84 -2.60
N GLY A 106 24.20 -3.13 -3.66
CA GLY A 106 23.42 -3.71 -4.77
C GLY A 106 22.17 -2.93 -5.14
N ALA A 107 22.06 -1.67 -4.73
CA ALA A 107 21.05 -0.75 -5.25
C ALA A 107 21.18 -0.68 -6.79
N SER A 108 20.34 -1.44 -7.48
CA SER A 108 20.12 -1.30 -8.91
C SER A 108 19.79 0.17 -9.18
N LYS A 109 20.49 0.77 -10.15
CA LYS A 109 20.16 2.11 -10.64
C LYS A 109 18.71 2.04 -11.13
N LEU A 110 17.81 2.67 -10.39
CA LEU A 110 16.45 2.93 -10.89
C LEU A 110 16.61 3.80 -12.15
N PRO A 111 15.85 3.52 -13.23
CA PRO A 111 15.90 4.29 -14.47
C PRO A 111 15.51 5.75 -14.25
#